data_AF-A0AA85J6I3-F1
#
_entry.id   AF-A0AA85J6I3-F1
#
_cell.length_a   1.000
_cell.length_b   1.000
_cell.length_c   1.000
_cell.angle_alpha   90.00
_cell.angle_beta   90.00
_cell.angle_gamma   90.00
#
_symmetry.space_group_name_H-M   'P 1'
#
loop_
_entity.id
_entity.type
_entity.pdbx_description
1 polymer ?
#
loop_
_entity_poly.entity_id
_entity_poly.type
_entity_poly.pdbx_seq_one_letter_code
_entity_poly.pdbx_strand_id
1 'polypeptide(L)'
;MFENGMEECRANRVEITDMEPDTVAEVQRYIYTGQVVSMDRLAHELLTASDKYQLVRLKTMCEEALVESLSVENACDIFALADMHNAEQLKAHTLGFIMLHAHDVYKTEGYEQLVRHRPRLLNECFCSLASQQLPLRCWARKRPRQS
;
A
#
# COMPACT_ATOMS: atom_id res chain seq x y z
N MET A 1 -20.35 -15.38 -6.76
CA MET A 1 -21.00 -15.69 -5.47
C MET A 1 -22.50 -15.85 -5.63
N PHE A 2 -23.21 -14.81 -6.09
CA PHE A 2 -24.68 -14.83 -6.09
C PHE A 2 -25.37 -15.23 -7.41
N GLU A 3 -24.65 -15.32 -8.53
CA GLU A 3 -25.29 -15.48 -9.85
C GLU A 3 -25.14 -16.86 -10.52
N ASN A 4 -24.42 -17.83 -9.93
CA ASN A 4 -24.04 -19.05 -10.65
C ASN A 4 -24.33 -20.38 -9.93
N GLY A 5 -25.44 -20.47 -9.17
CA GLY A 5 -25.90 -21.74 -8.59
C GLY A 5 -24.97 -22.37 -7.55
N MET A 6 -24.03 -21.58 -7.01
CA MET A 6 -23.17 -21.98 -5.88
C MET A 6 -24.02 -22.18 -4.62
N GLU A 7 -23.49 -22.87 -3.60
CA GLU A 7 -24.22 -23.16 -2.36
C GLU A 7 -24.71 -21.89 -1.68
N GLU A 8 -23.94 -20.80 -1.73
CA GLU A 8 -24.28 -19.50 -1.17
C GLU A 8 -25.51 -18.88 -1.85
N CYS A 9 -25.66 -19.09 -3.17
CA CYS A 9 -26.81 -18.66 -3.94
C CYS A 9 -28.07 -19.48 -3.58
N ARG A 10 -27.92 -20.79 -3.34
CA ARG A 10 -29.06 -21.66 -2.98
C ARG A 10 -29.48 -21.48 -1.53
N ALA A 11 -28.53 -21.25 -0.64
CA ALA A 11 -28.75 -21.05 0.79
C ALA A 11 -29.15 -19.61 1.15
N ASN A 12 -29.00 -18.65 0.22
CA ASN A 12 -29.13 -17.21 0.49
C ASN A 12 -28.31 -16.76 1.71
N ARG A 13 -27.14 -17.37 1.90
CA ARG A 13 -26.28 -17.16 3.07
C ARG A 13 -24.83 -17.20 2.64
N VAL A 14 -24.07 -16.20 3.09
CA VAL A 14 -22.62 -16.13 2.92
C VAL A 14 -21.99 -16.12 4.30
N GLU A 15 -21.05 -17.03 4.53
CA GLU A 15 -20.24 -17.02 5.74
C GLU A 15 -18.94 -16.25 5.48
N ILE A 16 -18.63 -15.30 6.34
CA ILE A 16 -17.40 -14.50 6.30
C ILE A 16 -16.64 -14.81 7.58
N THR A 17 -15.46 -15.42 7.46
CA THR A 17 -14.65 -15.89 8.59
C THR A 17 -13.29 -15.20 8.69
N ASP A 18 -12.91 -14.43 7.67
CA ASP A 18 -11.59 -13.87 7.49
C ASP A 18 -11.53 -12.35 7.69
N MET A 19 -12.59 -11.75 8.24
CA MET A 19 -12.67 -10.33 8.56
C MET A 19 -13.31 -10.12 9.94
N GLU A 20 -12.88 -9.08 10.63
CA GLU A 20 -13.50 -8.68 11.89
C GLU A 20 -14.93 -8.14 11.67
N PRO A 21 -15.84 -8.35 12.64
CA PRO A 21 -17.23 -7.88 12.53
C PRO A 21 -17.34 -6.38 12.26
N ASP A 22 -16.47 -5.57 12.87
CA ASP A 22 -16.43 -4.12 12.70
C ASP A 22 -16.10 -3.73 11.26
N THR A 23 -15.12 -4.40 10.64
CA THR A 23 -14.75 -4.18 9.23
C THR A 23 -15.91 -4.54 8.30
N VAL A 24 -16.58 -5.68 8.54
CA VAL A 24 -17.73 -6.11 7.73
C VAL A 24 -18.89 -5.13 7.85
N ALA A 25 -19.18 -4.62 9.06
CA ALA A 25 -20.21 -3.63 9.29
C ALA A 25 -19.92 -2.31 8.54
N GLU A 26 -18.66 -1.88 8.53
CA GLU A 26 -18.21 -0.70 7.79
C GLU A 26 -18.32 -0.88 6.27
N VAL A 27 -17.86 -2.02 5.74
CA VAL A 27 -18.00 -2.36 4.31
C VAL A 27 -19.48 -2.39 3.91
N GLN A 28 -20.34 -3.01 4.72
CA GLN A 28 -21.77 -3.03 4.48
C GLN A 28 -22.32 -1.60 4.44
N ARG A 29 -22.00 -0.77 5.43
CA ARG A 29 -22.47 0.61 5.43
C ARG A 29 -21.98 1.38 4.21
N TYR A 30 -20.73 1.22 3.80
CA TYR A 30 -20.20 1.82 2.60
C TYR A 30 -20.99 1.39 1.35
N ILE A 31 -21.31 0.10 1.21
CA ILE A 31 -22.11 -0.41 0.07
C ILE A 31 -23.47 0.28 0.00
N TYR A 32 -24.13 0.51 1.14
CA TYR A 32 -25.47 1.10 1.17
C TYR A 32 -25.49 2.64 1.12
N THR A 33 -24.44 3.31 1.59
CA THR A 33 -24.45 4.78 1.79
C THR A 33 -23.35 5.52 1.02
N GLY A 34 -22.33 4.82 0.57
CA GLY A 34 -21.12 5.39 -0.01
C GLY A 34 -20.22 6.11 1.00
N GLN A 35 -20.44 5.92 2.30
CA GLN A 35 -19.72 6.62 3.37
C GLN A 35 -19.01 5.66 4.35
N VAL A 36 -17.90 6.13 4.92
CA VAL A 36 -17.12 5.48 5.99
C VAL A 36 -16.91 6.50 7.10
N VAL A 37 -17.10 6.09 8.35
CA VAL A 37 -16.96 6.93 9.57
C VAL A 37 -15.74 6.52 10.37
N SER A 38 -15.35 5.24 10.34
CA SER A 38 -14.24 4.71 11.14
C SER A 38 -12.95 4.55 10.32
N MET A 39 -12.73 5.41 9.32
CA MET A 39 -11.62 5.27 8.38
C MET A 39 -10.26 5.26 9.09
N ASP A 40 -10.03 6.21 10.01
CA ASP A 40 -8.75 6.37 10.71
C ASP A 40 -8.32 5.12 11.49
N ARG A 41 -9.30 4.35 11.99
CA ARG A 41 -9.06 3.16 12.80
C ARG A 41 -8.94 1.89 11.97
N LEU A 42 -9.72 1.80 10.89
CA LEU A 42 -9.91 0.56 10.13
C LEU A 42 -9.33 0.63 8.70
N ALA A 43 -8.52 1.65 8.38
CA ALA A 43 -8.02 1.85 7.02
C ALA A 43 -7.27 0.61 6.47
N HIS A 44 -6.51 -0.09 7.31
CA HIS A 44 -5.79 -1.30 6.92
C HIS A 44 -6.76 -2.46 6.59
N GLU A 45 -7.68 -2.75 7.50
CA GLU A 45 -8.66 -3.83 7.35
C GLU A 45 -9.64 -3.55 6.22
N LEU A 46 -10.04 -2.28 6.06
CA LEU A 46 -10.89 -1.83 4.96
C LEU A 46 -10.16 -1.87 3.63
N LEU A 47 -8.86 -1.59 3.58
CA LEU A 47 -8.06 -1.77 2.37
C LEU A 47 -8.05 -3.26 1.97
N THR A 48 -7.79 -4.18 2.90
CA THR A 48 -7.87 -5.62 2.64
C THR A 48 -9.25 -6.06 2.15
N ALA A 49 -10.32 -5.61 2.81
CA ALA A 49 -11.68 -5.95 2.43
C ALA A 49 -12.09 -5.36 1.07
N SER A 50 -11.70 -4.11 0.81
CA SER A 50 -11.99 -3.41 -0.45
C SER A 50 -11.31 -4.07 -1.64
N ASP A 51 -10.09 -4.59 -1.46
CA ASP A 51 -9.39 -5.35 -2.49
C ASP A 51 -10.08 -6.70 -2.75
N LYS A 52 -10.42 -7.44 -1.68
CA LYS A 52 -11.13 -8.72 -1.75
C LYS A 52 -12.48 -8.63 -2.46
N TYR A 53 -13.28 -7.62 -2.13
CA TYR A 53 -14.61 -7.41 -2.72
C TYR A 53 -14.59 -6.50 -3.95
N GLN A 54 -13.41 -6.10 -4.43
CA GLN A 54 -13.22 -5.25 -5.62
C GLN A 54 -13.97 -3.90 -5.54
N LEU A 55 -14.03 -3.32 -4.34
CA LEU A 55 -14.64 -2.02 -4.07
C LEU A 55 -13.64 -0.89 -4.36
N VAL A 56 -13.40 -0.63 -5.66
CA VAL A 56 -12.34 0.27 -6.15
C VAL A 56 -12.36 1.65 -5.48
N ARG A 57 -13.53 2.27 -5.34
CA ARG A 57 -13.62 3.61 -4.74
C ARG A 57 -13.36 3.60 -3.22
N LEU A 58 -13.74 2.54 -2.51
CA LEU A 58 -13.39 2.38 -1.10
C LEU A 58 -11.88 2.20 -0.93
N LYS A 59 -11.28 1.40 -1.81
CA LYS A 59 -9.83 1.18 -1.86
C LYS A 59 -9.08 2.51 -1.99
N THR A 60 -9.47 3.36 -2.94
CA THR A 60 -8.87 4.70 -3.10
C THR A 60 -9.00 5.56 -1.83
N MET A 61 -10.16 5.57 -1.17
CA MET A 61 -10.33 6.32 0.09
C MET A 61 -9.44 5.79 1.22
N CYS A 62 -9.24 4.46 1.29
CA CYS A 62 -8.31 3.86 2.27
C CYS A 62 -6.86 4.22 1.94
N GLU A 63 -6.48 4.21 0.66
CA GLU A 63 -5.15 4.63 0.21
C GLU A 63 -4.86 6.09 0.61
N GLU A 64 -5.80 7.01 0.40
CA GLU A 64 -5.68 8.41 0.80
C GLU A 64 -5.48 8.56 2.32
N ALA A 65 -6.32 7.91 3.12
CA ALA A 65 -6.20 7.94 4.58
C ALA A 65 -4.86 7.36 5.08
N LEU A 66 -4.39 6.28 4.46
CA LEU A 66 -3.10 5.68 4.82
C LEU A 66 -1.92 6.59 4.47
N VAL A 67 -1.97 7.28 3.32
CA VAL A 67 -0.97 8.30 2.95
C VAL A 67 -0.94 9.44 3.98
N GLU A 68 -2.09 9.91 4.44
CA GLU A 68 -2.17 10.97 5.46
C GLU A 68 -1.62 10.51 6.82
N SER A 69 -1.73 9.22 7.13
CA SER A 69 -1.20 8.62 8.37
C SER A 69 0.28 8.25 8.33
N LEU A 70 1.00 8.52 7.22
CA LEU A 70 2.39 8.15 7.06
C LEU A 70 3.30 8.80 8.09
N SER A 71 4.13 7.97 8.71
CA SER A 71 5.16 8.35 9.67
C SER A 71 6.40 7.49 9.47
N VAL A 72 7.53 7.90 10.04
CA VAL A 72 8.79 7.14 9.93
C VAL A 72 8.65 5.72 10.49
N GLU A 73 7.86 5.54 11.55
CA GLU A 73 7.67 4.25 12.23
C GLU A 73 6.80 3.28 11.43
N ASN A 74 5.72 3.76 10.80
CA ASN A 74 4.77 2.90 10.09
C ASN A 74 5.00 2.82 8.56
N ALA A 75 5.93 3.61 7.99
CA ALA A 75 6.13 3.67 6.55
C ALA A 75 6.48 2.30 5.93
N CYS A 76 7.32 1.49 6.58
CA CYS A 76 7.67 0.17 6.07
C CYS A 76 6.48 -0.81 6.09
N ASP A 77 5.63 -0.72 7.10
CA ASP A 77 4.44 -1.57 7.23
C ASP A 77 3.40 -1.21 6.18
N ILE A 78 3.13 0.09 6.02
CA ILE A 78 2.22 0.61 5.00
C ILE A 78 2.73 0.27 3.59
N PHE A 79 4.04 0.36 3.35
CA PHE A 79 4.62 -0.01 2.05
C PHE A 79 4.40 -1.49 1.72
N ALA A 80 4.59 -2.35 2.71
CA ALA A 80 4.39 -3.78 2.54
C ALA A 80 2.91 -4.15 2.39
N LEU A 81 2.03 -3.42 3.06
CA LEU A 81 0.59 -3.59 2.94
C LEU A 81 0.07 -3.13 1.58
N ALA A 82 0.62 -2.04 1.05
CA ALA A 82 0.32 -1.55 -0.28
C ALA A 82 0.69 -2.55 -1.38
N ASP A 83 1.86 -3.21 -1.25
CA ASP A 83 2.28 -4.29 -2.13
C ASP A 83 1.35 -5.51 -2.04
N MET A 84 0.97 -5.91 -0.83
CA MET A 84 0.10 -7.07 -0.60
C MET A 84 -1.28 -6.92 -1.26
N HIS A 85 -1.84 -5.71 -1.20
CA HIS A 85 -3.16 -5.40 -1.75
C HIS A 85 -3.10 -4.72 -3.10
N ASN A 86 -1.97 -4.77 -3.82
CA ASN A 86 -1.82 -4.19 -5.16
C ASN A 86 -2.35 -2.74 -5.24
N ALA A 87 -2.04 -1.95 -4.21
CA ALA A 87 -2.43 -0.56 -4.03
C ALA A 87 -1.31 0.34 -4.56
N GLU A 88 -1.24 0.47 -5.88
CA GLU A 88 -0.10 1.09 -6.58
C GLU A 88 0.11 2.57 -6.23
N GLN A 89 -0.96 3.33 -6.00
CA GLN A 89 -0.82 4.76 -5.67
C GLN A 89 -0.28 4.91 -4.25
N LEU A 90 -0.87 4.22 -3.27
CA LEU A 90 -0.33 4.15 -1.91
C LEU A 90 1.13 3.69 -1.89
N LYS A 91 1.47 2.66 -2.68
CA LYS A 91 2.83 2.13 -2.78
C LYS A 91 3.81 3.18 -3.28
N ALA A 92 3.47 3.92 -4.35
CA ALA A 92 4.29 4.98 -4.90
C ALA A 92 4.50 6.14 -3.91
N HIS A 93 3.44 6.59 -3.23
CA HIS A 93 3.53 7.65 -2.22
C HIS A 93 4.40 7.22 -1.03
N THR A 94 4.17 6.02 -0.52
CA THR A 94 4.94 5.48 0.61
C THR A 94 6.40 5.28 0.25
N LEU A 95 6.69 4.79 -0.97
CA LEU A 95 8.05 4.67 -1.47
C LEU A 95 8.75 6.03 -1.51
N GLY A 96 8.09 7.07 -2.04
CA GLY A 96 8.61 8.43 -2.04
C GLY A 96 8.92 8.94 -0.64
N PHE A 97 8.05 8.68 0.33
CA PHE A 97 8.25 9.03 1.73
C PHE A 97 9.45 8.31 2.35
N ILE A 98 9.58 6.99 2.13
CA ILE A 98 10.72 6.21 2.61
C ILE A 98 12.03 6.75 2.01
N MET A 99 12.04 7.13 0.73
CA MET A 99 13.25 7.67 0.10
C MET A 99 13.64 9.03 0.68
N LEU A 100 12.66 9.89 1.00
CA LEU A 100 12.91 11.19 1.61
C LEU A 100 13.44 11.08 3.04
N HIS A 101 12.92 10.11 3.81
CA HIS A 101 13.25 9.90 5.22
C HIS A 101 14.15 8.67 5.46
N ALA A 102 14.90 8.23 4.44
CA ALA A 102 15.62 6.96 4.46
C ALA A 102 16.58 6.82 5.65
N HIS A 103 17.19 7.92 6.10
CA HIS A 103 18.09 7.97 7.25
C HIS A 103 17.40 7.66 8.59
N ASP A 104 16.12 7.97 8.72
CA ASP A 104 15.39 7.72 9.96
C ASP A 104 14.67 6.37 9.87
N VAL A 105 14.15 6.03 8.68
CA VAL A 105 13.47 4.75 8.43
C VAL A 105 14.42 3.55 8.62
N TYR A 106 15.69 3.61 8.22
CA TYR A 106 16.58 2.44 8.39
C TYR A 106 16.81 2.03 9.86
N LYS A 107 16.50 2.92 10.81
CA LYS A 107 16.67 2.68 12.25
C LYS A 107 15.41 2.10 12.91
N THR A 108 14.29 2.05 12.21
CA THR A 108 13.03 1.57 12.78
C THR A 108 12.96 0.05 12.74
N GLU A 109 12.19 -0.53 13.66
CA GLU A 109 11.92 -1.97 13.66
C GLU A 109 11.21 -2.40 12.38
N GLY A 110 10.33 -1.57 11.83
CA GLY A 110 9.64 -1.82 10.56
C GLY A 110 10.60 -2.08 9.40
N TYR A 111 11.74 -1.38 9.36
CA TYR A 111 12.77 -1.66 8.36
C TYR A 111 13.43 -3.02 8.57
N GLU A 112 13.78 -3.39 9.80
CA GLU A 112 14.36 -4.71 10.10
C GLU A 112 13.40 -5.84 9.70
N GLN A 113 12.11 -5.68 9.97
CA GLN A 113 11.07 -6.64 9.57
C GLN A 113 10.93 -6.71 8.04
N LEU A 114 10.99 -5.58 7.34
CA LEU A 114 10.96 -5.52 5.88
C LEU A 114 12.15 -6.28 5.27
N VAL A 115 13.36 -6.09 5.81
CA VAL A 115 14.58 -6.81 5.39
C VAL A 115 14.42 -8.32 5.56
N ARG A 116 13.90 -8.74 6.71
CA ARG A 116 13.79 -10.16 7.06
C ARG A 116 12.72 -10.89 6.26
N HIS A 117 11.56 -10.27 6.07
CA HIS A 117 10.38 -10.95 5.54
C HIS A 117 10.08 -10.63 4.07
N ARG A 118 10.52 -9.47 3.57
CA ARG A 118 10.17 -8.99 2.22
C ARG A 118 11.37 -8.33 1.49
N PRO A 119 12.47 -9.06 1.23
CA PRO A 119 13.66 -8.50 0.58
C PRO A 119 13.40 -7.98 -0.85
N ARG A 120 12.32 -8.43 -1.51
CA ARG A 120 11.93 -7.92 -2.85
C ARG A 120 11.56 -6.44 -2.81
N LEU A 121 10.90 -6.00 -1.75
CA LEU A 121 10.51 -4.61 -1.57
C LEU A 121 11.72 -3.70 -1.36
N LEU A 122 12.77 -4.20 -0.71
CA LEU A 122 14.03 -3.46 -0.62
C LEU A 122 14.68 -3.28 -1.99
N ASN A 123 14.70 -4.31 -2.83
CA ASN A 123 15.23 -4.18 -4.18
C ASN A 123 14.48 -3.11 -4.98
N GLU A 124 13.16 -3.00 -4.79
CA GLU A 124 12.36 -1.95 -5.40
C GLU A 124 12.75 -0.55 -4.90
N CYS A 125 12.96 -0.39 -3.59
CA CYS A 125 13.52 0.83 -3.02
C CYS A 125 14.88 1.19 -3.65
N PHE A 126 15.79 0.23 -3.77
CA PHE A 126 17.10 0.43 -4.40
C PHE A 126 16.98 0.79 -5.89
N CYS A 127 16.10 0.13 -6.64
CA CYS A 127 15.84 0.45 -8.04
C CYS A 127 15.29 1.87 -8.21
N SER A 128 14.40 2.30 -7.31
CA SER A 128 13.89 3.67 -7.29
C SER A 128 15.00 4.69 -7.03
N LEU A 129 15.89 4.45 -6.06
CA LEU A 129 17.06 5.29 -5.80
C LEU A 129 17.99 5.40 -7.01
N ALA A 130 18.30 4.26 -7.63
CA ALA A 130 19.19 4.20 -8.78
C ALA A 130 18.60 4.96 -9.99
N SER A 131 17.27 4.92 -10.16
CA SER A 131 16.56 5.61 -11.22
C SER A 131 16.49 7.14 -11.00
N GLN A 132 16.41 7.59 -9.74
CA GLN A 132 16.41 9.02 -9.39
C GLN A 132 17.81 9.68 -9.52
N GLN A 133 18.89 8.90 -9.37
CA GLN A 133 20.28 9.40 -9.43
C GLN A 133 20.86 9.58 -10.84
N LEU A 134 20.10 9.30 -11.91
CA LEU A 134 20.56 9.46 -13.29
C LEU A 134 20.00 10.72 -13.98
N PRO A 135 20.62 11.89 -13.73
CA PRO A 135 21.01 12.77 -14.81
C PRO A 135 22.49 12.50 -15.11
N LEU A 136 22.77 11.84 -16.23
CA LEU A 136 24.07 11.89 -16.90
C LEU A 136 24.37 13.35 -17.31
N ARG A 137 24.72 14.23 -16.36
CA ARG A 137 25.11 15.62 -16.64
C ARG A 137 26.39 16.03 -15.93
N CYS A 138 27.32 15.11 -15.66
CA CYS A 138 28.65 15.48 -15.14
C CYS A 138 29.83 14.65 -15.67
N TRP A 139 29.71 13.92 -16.80
CA TRP A 139 30.89 13.35 -17.48
C TRP A 139 31.43 14.24 -18.63
N ALA A 140 30.79 15.39 -18.89
CA ALA A 140 31.32 16.39 -19.82
C ALA A 140 32.44 17.22 -19.17
N ARG A 141 33.60 16.62 -18.90
CA ARG A 141 34.83 17.39 -18.65
C ARG A 141 36.07 16.75 -19.29
N LYS A 142 36.46 17.42 -20.38
CA LYS A 142 37.80 17.51 -21.01
C LYS A 142 38.27 16.31 -21.84
N ARG A 143 37.92 16.32 -23.14
CA ARG A 143 38.94 15.95 -24.14
C ARG A 143 39.93 17.12 -24.28
N PRO A 144 41.24 16.93 -24.16
CA PRO A 144 42.20 17.96 -24.53
C PRO A 144 42.13 18.17 -26.05
N ARG A 145 42.04 19.42 -26.49
CA ARG A 145 42.33 19.82 -27.88
C ARG A 145 43.82 19.54 -28.11
N GLN A 146 44.16 18.56 -28.94
CA GLN A 146 45.51 18.45 -29.48
C GLN A 146 45.62 19.42 -30.65
N SER A 147 46.68 20.22 -30.63
CA SER A 147 47.12 21.17 -31.65
C SER A 147 47.68 20.47 -32.88
#